data_AF-A0A6A0B8V1-F1
#
_entry.id   AF-A0A6A0B8V1-F1
#
_cell.length_a   1.000
_cell.length_b   1.000
_cell.length_c   1.000
_cell.angle_alpha   90.00
_cell.angle_beta   90.00
_cell.angle_gamma   90.00
#
_symmetry.space_group_name_H-M   'P 1'
#
loop_
_entity.id
_entity.type
_entity.pdbx_description
1 polymer ?
#
loop_
_entity_poly.entity_id
_entity_poly.type
_entity_poly.pdbx_seq_one_letter_code
_entity_poly.pdbx_strand_id
1 'polypeptide(L)'
;MAQTTTYITLADLTFNQNADELTAILQYKRLKTAGAKVKLVTKNFNNSLTAILKHYDLTDADVLNMYRYYTDTDLVPDQHQNLENSPFVDRSRYQINGAKDGLQYMLEHGRAVAKITPIPFDKDMTINEIQWKLRTNSMAVSDIYDYRGYKASTAYFNLPSHSPGRQLNHLTHYDRNAVPRIEVFIMNAHDDHGTRLDDQFLPTSYVIRTMDGKTLHFDNEFQMFRQFMSDLVRNGDEIYNHTIELNSAINHTMDDHLPSEKILRHLVVNTVVQTAPQDLTQAPYGAALLDDTANFDDFIVSSKSQFDFYKAAFSADRHVVYEPDLADVSVKLETTHNDSFYTLIDQVLDLPRVEALSKLVIDVKKDYPDLKCFILSPIVTPEAKDFIDTFNKENGRALGFDAQEPIFLTMSPFADVNGVSAETFVLTHASALVTFDPLNAFTPWLQVANAHQLPILIMDQSQVLLERSDLLQGNKLQLDLSSAN
;
A
#
# COMPACT_ATOMS: atom_id res chain seq x y z
N MET A 1 -8.68 -8.61 35.15
CA MET A 1 -9.34 -8.72 33.83
C MET A 1 -8.24 -8.65 32.80
N ALA A 2 -8.19 -9.59 31.84
CA ALA A 2 -7.27 -9.46 30.72
C ALA A 2 -7.61 -8.15 29.98
N GLN A 3 -6.60 -7.39 29.61
CA GLN A 3 -6.79 -6.13 28.89
C GLN A 3 -7.18 -6.46 27.45
N THR A 4 -8.35 -5.99 27.02
CA THR A 4 -8.86 -6.08 25.64
C THR A 4 -7.78 -5.63 24.66
N THR A 5 -7.51 -6.45 23.66
CA THR A 5 -6.62 -6.11 22.54
C THR A 5 -7.47 -5.85 21.31
N THR A 6 -7.19 -4.74 20.62
CA THR A 6 -7.85 -4.39 19.36
C THR A 6 -6.94 -4.77 18.20
N TYR A 7 -7.49 -5.51 17.23
CA TYR A 7 -6.79 -5.93 16.02
C TYR A 7 -7.37 -5.21 14.81
N ILE A 8 -6.52 -4.53 14.04
CA ILE A 8 -6.90 -3.87 12.79
C ILE A 8 -6.37 -4.73 11.65
N THR A 9 -7.25 -5.38 10.89
CA THR A 9 -6.86 -6.35 9.86
C THR A 9 -6.83 -5.73 8.46
N LEU A 10 -5.78 -6.06 7.72
CA LEU A 10 -5.55 -5.68 6.32
C LEU A 10 -5.11 -6.92 5.52
N ALA A 11 -5.57 -7.05 4.28
CA ALA A 11 -5.07 -8.11 3.40
C ALA A 11 -3.58 -7.89 3.08
N ASP A 12 -3.25 -6.66 2.73
CA ASP A 12 -1.91 -6.25 2.32
C ASP A 12 -1.50 -4.98 3.05
N LEU A 13 -0.22 -4.89 3.39
CA LEU A 13 0.43 -3.63 3.72
C LEU A 13 1.65 -3.46 2.84
N THR A 14 1.63 -2.48 1.94
CA THR A 14 2.62 -2.26 0.89
C THR A 14 3.11 -0.81 0.86
N PHE A 15 4.00 -0.48 -0.08
CA PHE A 15 4.35 0.91 -0.37
C PHE A 15 3.33 1.60 -1.29
N ASN A 16 2.31 0.89 -1.78
CA ASN A 16 1.40 1.39 -2.81
C ASN A 16 0.24 2.24 -2.25
N GLN A 17 0.10 2.34 -0.94
CA GLN A 17 -0.69 3.37 -0.26
C GLN A 17 -2.14 3.38 -0.74
N ASN A 18 -2.78 2.21 -0.76
CA ASN A 18 -4.20 2.16 -1.07
C ASN A 18 -5.02 2.77 0.08
N ALA A 19 -6.27 3.13 -0.19
CA ALA A 19 -7.13 3.79 0.80
C ALA A 19 -7.28 2.96 2.09
N ASP A 20 -7.39 1.63 1.95
CA ASP A 20 -7.54 0.71 3.08
C ASP A 20 -6.31 0.74 4.02
N GLU A 21 -5.09 0.69 3.45
CA GLU A 21 -3.83 0.78 4.20
C GLU A 21 -3.76 2.09 5.01
N LEU A 22 -4.08 3.23 4.37
CA LEU A 22 -4.00 4.53 5.01
C LEU A 22 -5.02 4.66 6.15
N THR A 23 -6.28 4.32 5.90
CA THR A 23 -7.36 4.39 6.90
C THR A 23 -7.09 3.47 8.08
N ALA A 24 -6.57 2.25 7.85
CA ALA A 24 -6.16 1.35 8.92
C ALA A 24 -5.02 1.92 9.76
N ILE A 25 -4.02 2.56 9.14
CA ILE A 25 -2.90 3.20 9.86
C ILE A 25 -3.38 4.41 10.67
N LEU A 26 -4.30 5.23 10.11
CA LEU A 26 -4.88 6.36 10.83
C LEU A 26 -5.69 5.88 12.05
N GLN A 27 -6.52 4.86 11.87
CA GLN A 27 -7.27 4.26 12.97
C GLN A 27 -6.32 3.67 14.03
N TYR A 28 -5.26 2.99 13.60
CA TYR A 28 -4.21 2.47 14.50
C TYR A 28 -3.61 3.59 15.36
N LYS A 29 -3.15 4.67 14.71
CA LYS A 29 -2.52 5.81 15.40
C LYS A 29 -3.50 6.49 16.36
N ARG A 30 -4.77 6.65 15.97
CA ARG A 30 -5.83 7.22 16.82
C ARG A 30 -6.06 6.38 18.07
N LEU A 31 -6.29 5.07 17.91
CA LEU A 31 -6.53 4.15 19.03
C LEU A 31 -5.31 4.05 19.95
N LYS A 32 -4.11 3.97 19.39
CA LYS A 32 -2.86 3.95 20.16
C LYS A 32 -2.68 5.23 20.98
N THR A 33 -2.98 6.40 20.40
CA THR A 33 -2.92 7.69 21.09
C THR A 33 -3.94 7.79 22.22
N ALA A 34 -5.11 7.18 22.07
CA ALA A 34 -6.11 7.05 23.11
C ALA A 34 -5.72 6.04 24.23
N GLY A 35 -4.55 5.39 24.13
CA GLY A 35 -4.06 4.42 25.12
C GLY A 35 -4.61 3.01 24.94
N ALA A 36 -5.29 2.72 23.81
CA ALA A 36 -5.75 1.37 23.51
C ALA A 36 -4.58 0.45 23.21
N LYS A 37 -4.72 -0.83 23.58
CA LYS A 37 -3.77 -1.88 23.21
C LYS A 37 -4.14 -2.38 21.83
N VAL A 38 -3.54 -1.80 20.81
CA VAL A 38 -3.88 -2.07 19.40
C VAL A 38 -2.71 -2.73 18.65
N LYS A 39 -3.02 -3.57 17.66
CA LYS A 39 -2.08 -4.17 16.70
C LYS A 39 -2.66 -4.08 15.28
N LEU A 40 -1.81 -3.77 14.31
CA LEU A 40 -2.13 -4.04 12.91
C LEU A 40 -1.91 -5.53 12.63
N VAL A 41 -2.75 -6.13 11.80
CA VAL A 41 -2.66 -7.54 11.43
C VAL A 41 -2.70 -7.66 9.92
N THR A 42 -1.67 -8.27 9.34
CA THR A 42 -1.54 -8.37 7.88
C THR A 42 -1.48 -9.83 7.42
N LYS A 43 -2.18 -10.15 6.33
CA LYS A 43 -2.20 -11.49 5.74
C LYS A 43 -0.96 -11.75 4.89
N ASN A 44 -0.59 -10.83 4.02
CA ASN A 44 0.35 -11.09 2.94
C ASN A 44 1.80 -11.38 3.36
N PHE A 45 2.53 -12.12 2.52
CA PHE A 45 3.99 -12.21 2.63
C PHE A 45 4.61 -10.91 2.15
N ASN A 46 5.35 -10.23 3.02
CA ASN A 46 6.04 -9.00 2.67
C ASN A 46 7.46 -8.97 3.25
N ASN A 47 8.44 -9.15 2.39
CA ASN A 47 9.86 -9.14 2.73
C ASN A 47 10.41 -7.72 2.99
N SER A 48 9.64 -6.68 2.65
CA SER A 48 9.96 -5.27 2.90
C SER A 48 9.12 -4.66 4.04
N LEU A 49 8.39 -5.49 4.80
CA LEU A 49 7.46 -4.99 5.82
C LEU A 49 8.14 -4.04 6.81
N THR A 50 9.31 -4.38 7.34
CA THR A 50 10.04 -3.50 8.29
C THR A 50 10.37 -2.14 7.69
N ALA A 51 10.71 -2.06 6.39
CA ALA A 51 10.93 -0.79 5.72
C ALA A 51 9.65 0.04 5.60
N ILE A 52 8.53 -0.62 5.28
CA ILE A 52 7.21 0.02 5.21
C ILE A 52 6.75 0.51 6.59
N LEU A 53 7.01 -0.25 7.65
CA LEU A 53 6.67 0.18 9.01
C LEU A 53 7.45 1.44 9.40
N LYS A 54 8.76 1.47 9.12
CA LYS A 54 9.57 2.67 9.34
C LYS A 54 9.04 3.88 8.56
N HIS A 55 8.58 3.68 7.33
CA HIS A 55 7.95 4.73 6.51
C HIS A 55 6.76 5.35 7.23
N TYR A 56 5.93 4.57 7.91
CA TYR A 56 4.75 5.07 8.62
C TYR A 56 4.98 5.47 10.08
N ASP A 57 6.24 5.59 10.52
CA ASP A 57 6.63 5.78 11.93
C ASP A 57 6.09 4.67 12.86
N LEU A 58 6.04 3.44 12.33
CA LEU A 58 5.67 2.23 13.04
C LEU A 58 6.88 1.33 13.24
N THR A 59 6.76 0.39 14.18
CA THR A 59 7.78 -0.58 14.54
C THR A 59 7.27 -2.00 14.31
N ASP A 60 8.17 -2.99 14.21
CA ASP A 60 7.76 -4.40 14.11
C ASP A 60 6.87 -4.84 15.29
N ALA A 61 6.97 -4.19 16.45
CA ALA A 61 6.10 -4.45 17.58
C ALA A 61 4.65 -4.01 17.34
N ASP A 62 4.38 -3.10 16.41
CA ASP A 62 3.05 -2.57 16.13
C ASP A 62 2.21 -3.51 15.25
N VAL A 63 2.85 -4.49 14.59
CA VAL A 63 2.23 -5.32 13.54
C VAL A 63 2.41 -6.80 13.84
N LEU A 64 1.37 -7.59 13.58
CA LEU A 64 1.38 -9.04 13.55
C LEU A 64 1.16 -9.49 12.11
N ASN A 65 2.17 -10.08 11.49
CA ASN A 65 2.07 -10.57 10.12
C ASN A 65 1.95 -12.09 10.12
N MET A 66 0.99 -12.63 9.37
CA MET A 66 0.73 -14.07 9.33
C MET A 66 1.97 -14.89 8.94
N TYR A 67 2.68 -14.47 7.88
CA TYR A 67 3.87 -15.19 7.42
C TYR A 67 5.00 -15.08 8.44
N ARG A 68 5.20 -13.92 9.07
CA ARG A 68 6.21 -13.76 10.13
C ARG A 68 5.91 -14.60 11.37
N TYR A 69 4.64 -14.72 11.75
CA TYR A 69 4.20 -15.59 12.84
C TYR A 69 4.56 -17.06 12.58
N TYR A 70 4.18 -17.59 11.42
CA TYR A 70 4.46 -19.00 11.08
C TYR A 70 5.93 -19.28 10.76
N THR A 71 6.69 -18.27 10.34
CA THR A 71 8.13 -18.39 10.14
C THR A 71 8.97 -18.08 11.37
N ASP A 72 8.36 -17.69 12.50
CA ASP A 72 9.05 -17.22 13.71
C ASP A 72 10.03 -16.07 13.43
N THR A 73 9.55 -15.07 12.69
CA THR A 73 10.34 -13.90 12.27
C THR A 73 9.70 -12.56 12.63
N ASP A 74 8.81 -12.52 13.64
CA ASP A 74 8.17 -11.28 14.09
C ASP A 74 9.18 -10.26 14.64
N LEU A 75 10.15 -10.72 15.43
CA LEU A 75 11.12 -9.87 16.13
C LEU A 75 12.57 -10.18 15.74
N VAL A 76 12.85 -10.19 14.44
CA VAL A 76 14.23 -10.29 13.94
C VAL A 76 14.89 -8.90 14.01
N PRO A 77 16.08 -8.77 14.63
CA PRO A 77 16.82 -7.53 14.61
C PRO A 77 17.18 -7.11 13.20
N ASP A 78 17.23 -5.81 12.97
CA ASP A 78 17.62 -5.26 11.68
C ASP A 78 19.12 -5.46 11.42
N GLN A 79 19.45 -6.17 10.34
CA GLN A 79 20.82 -6.41 9.92
C GLN A 79 20.94 -6.33 8.40
N HIS A 80 21.02 -5.11 7.86
CA HIS A 80 21.16 -4.89 6.42
C HIS A 80 22.31 -5.71 5.81
N GLN A 81 22.02 -6.44 4.74
CA GLN A 81 23.02 -7.20 3.98
C GLN A 81 23.33 -6.44 2.70
N ASN A 82 24.28 -5.51 2.80
CA ASN A 82 24.84 -4.85 1.63
C ASN A 82 25.46 -5.90 0.70
N LEU A 83 25.19 -5.76 -0.59
CA LEU A 83 25.71 -6.64 -1.63
C LEU A 83 27.24 -6.83 -1.58
N GLU A 84 28.00 -5.78 -1.29
CA GLU A 84 29.47 -5.78 -1.17
C GLU A 84 29.98 -6.76 -0.10
N ASN A 85 29.30 -6.80 1.05
CA ASN A 85 29.75 -7.53 2.24
C ASN A 85 28.92 -8.78 2.55
N SER A 86 27.97 -9.12 1.68
CA SER A 86 27.04 -10.21 1.94
C SER A 86 27.74 -11.58 1.94
N PRO A 87 27.52 -12.41 2.96
CA PRO A 87 28.03 -13.79 2.99
C PRO A 87 27.30 -14.71 1.99
N PHE A 88 26.21 -14.24 1.36
CA PHE A 88 25.45 -15.00 0.38
C PHE A 88 26.15 -15.07 -0.99
N VAL A 89 27.15 -14.21 -1.23
CA VAL A 89 27.91 -14.19 -2.49
C VAL A 89 29.36 -14.57 -2.23
N ASP A 90 29.76 -15.75 -2.71
CA ASP A 90 31.16 -16.17 -2.69
C ASP A 90 31.99 -15.35 -3.69
N ARG A 91 32.63 -14.28 -3.20
CA ARG A 91 33.48 -13.38 -3.99
C ARG A 91 34.75 -14.03 -4.52
N SER A 92 35.17 -15.17 -3.97
CA SER A 92 36.31 -15.91 -4.53
C SER A 92 35.96 -16.57 -5.87
N ARG A 93 34.66 -16.83 -6.09
CA ARG A 93 34.12 -17.49 -7.27
C ARG A 93 33.41 -16.53 -8.22
N TYR A 94 32.72 -15.53 -7.68
CA TYR A 94 31.82 -14.67 -8.42
C TYR A 94 32.28 -13.21 -8.45
N GLN A 95 32.17 -12.61 -9.64
CA GLN A 95 32.34 -11.18 -9.83
C GLN A 95 30.96 -10.52 -9.89
N ILE A 96 30.79 -9.36 -9.25
CA ILE A 96 29.58 -8.56 -9.38
C ILE A 96 29.86 -7.42 -10.34
N ASN A 97 28.99 -7.26 -11.33
CA ASN A 97 29.06 -6.18 -12.30
C ASN A 97 27.76 -5.38 -12.27
N GLY A 98 27.87 -4.07 -12.03
CA GLY A 98 26.74 -3.15 -12.09
C GLY A 98 26.40 -2.81 -13.53
N ALA A 99 25.15 -3.02 -13.92
CA ALA A 99 24.62 -2.49 -15.18
C ALA A 99 24.19 -1.03 -14.99
N LYS A 100 24.06 -0.29 -16.11
CA LYS A 100 23.65 1.13 -16.11
C LYS A 100 22.23 1.37 -15.55
N ASP A 101 21.42 0.33 -15.39
CA ASP A 101 19.99 0.43 -15.07
C ASP A 101 19.68 0.03 -13.62
N GLY A 102 20.63 0.18 -12.68
CA GLY A 102 20.47 -0.20 -11.27
C GLY A 102 20.47 -1.70 -10.99
N LEU A 103 20.50 -2.54 -12.02
CA LEU A 103 20.58 -4.00 -11.91
C LEU A 103 22.03 -4.46 -11.71
N GLN A 104 22.21 -5.46 -10.85
CA GLN A 104 23.51 -6.07 -10.57
C GLN A 104 23.54 -7.50 -11.12
N TYR A 105 24.64 -7.88 -11.77
CA TYR A 105 24.81 -9.24 -12.31
C TYR A 105 25.95 -9.97 -11.60
N MET A 106 25.68 -11.21 -11.22
CA MET A 106 26.69 -12.13 -10.72
C MET A 106 27.28 -12.91 -11.89
N LEU A 107 28.60 -12.84 -12.06
CA LEU A 107 29.35 -13.48 -13.14
C LEU A 107 30.26 -14.58 -12.60
N GLU A 108 30.24 -15.73 -13.26
CA GLU A 108 31.18 -16.83 -13.04
C GLU A 108 31.96 -17.05 -14.34
N HIS A 109 33.27 -16.85 -14.32
CA HIS A 109 34.13 -16.92 -15.52
C HIS A 109 33.59 -16.09 -16.70
N GLY A 110 33.06 -14.90 -16.44
CA GLY A 110 32.49 -14.00 -17.45
C GLY A 110 31.06 -14.32 -17.91
N ARG A 111 30.45 -15.43 -17.44
CA ARG A 111 29.04 -15.77 -17.72
C ARG A 111 28.13 -15.28 -16.61
N ALA A 112 27.03 -14.62 -16.94
CA ALA A 112 25.99 -14.27 -15.97
C ALA A 112 25.31 -15.53 -15.40
N VAL A 113 25.43 -15.73 -14.10
CA VAL A 113 24.84 -16.87 -13.36
C VAL A 113 23.66 -16.46 -12.49
N ALA A 114 23.59 -15.19 -12.11
CA ALA A 114 22.43 -14.64 -11.44
C ALA A 114 22.22 -13.17 -11.78
N LYS A 115 20.98 -12.72 -11.66
CA LYS A 115 20.62 -11.30 -11.57
C LYS A 115 20.31 -10.99 -10.11
N ILE A 116 20.82 -9.88 -9.62
CA ILE A 116 20.62 -9.39 -8.26
C ILE A 116 19.82 -8.10 -8.35
N THR A 117 18.70 -8.08 -7.65
CA THR A 117 17.85 -6.89 -7.50
C THR A 117 18.07 -6.37 -6.09
N PRO A 118 18.61 -5.15 -5.90
CA PRO A 118 18.64 -4.51 -4.59
C PRO A 118 17.25 -4.01 -4.20
N ILE A 119 17.06 -3.69 -2.92
CA ILE A 119 15.84 -3.03 -2.43
C ILE A 119 15.77 -1.63 -3.08
N PRO A 120 14.63 -1.24 -3.69
CA PRO A 120 14.48 0.09 -4.25
C PRO A 120 14.75 1.17 -3.20
N PHE A 121 15.43 2.25 -3.59
CA PHE A 121 15.72 3.42 -2.76
C PHE A 121 16.60 3.18 -1.52
N ASP A 122 17.10 1.96 -1.33
CA ASP A 122 18.07 1.68 -0.27
C ASP A 122 19.49 2.09 -0.70
N LYS A 123 20.05 3.07 0.01
CA LYS A 123 21.41 3.57 -0.21
C LYS A 123 22.47 2.51 0.05
N ASP A 124 22.16 1.52 0.89
CA ASP A 124 23.08 0.43 1.24
C ASP A 124 23.05 -0.72 0.21
N MET A 125 22.24 -0.62 -0.85
CA MET A 125 22.06 -1.67 -1.86
C MET A 125 21.80 -3.05 -1.24
N THR A 126 20.95 -3.09 -0.20
CA THR A 126 20.57 -4.35 0.44
C THR A 126 19.95 -5.28 -0.58
N ILE A 127 20.33 -6.56 -0.52
CA ILE A 127 19.83 -7.57 -1.44
C ILE A 127 18.31 -7.76 -1.20
N ASN A 128 17.50 -7.56 -2.24
CA ASN A 128 16.07 -7.91 -2.23
C ASN A 128 15.87 -9.32 -2.80
N GLU A 129 16.50 -9.58 -3.94
CA GLU A 129 16.26 -10.80 -4.72
C GLU A 129 17.53 -11.24 -5.47
N ILE A 130 17.79 -12.54 -5.51
CA ILE A 130 18.80 -13.17 -6.38
C ILE A 130 18.11 -14.19 -7.30
N GLN A 131 18.03 -13.86 -8.58
CA GLN A 131 17.46 -14.70 -9.63
C GLN A 131 18.54 -15.55 -10.29
N TRP A 132 18.56 -16.84 -9.98
CA TRP A 132 19.53 -17.80 -10.48
C TRP A 132 19.19 -18.28 -11.89
N LYS A 133 20.20 -18.25 -12.76
CA LYS A 133 20.09 -18.59 -14.18
C LYS A 133 20.72 -19.94 -14.48
N LEU A 134 19.99 -20.76 -15.22
CA LEU A 134 20.53 -21.95 -15.86
C LEU A 134 21.53 -21.60 -16.95
N ARG A 135 22.23 -22.62 -17.46
CA ARG A 135 23.11 -22.50 -18.63
C ARG A 135 22.37 -22.00 -19.88
N THR A 136 21.07 -22.27 -19.98
CA THR A 136 20.19 -21.78 -21.07
C THR A 136 19.80 -20.31 -20.91
N ASN A 137 20.31 -19.61 -19.89
CA ASN A 137 19.91 -18.24 -19.50
C ASN A 137 18.45 -18.13 -19.02
N SER A 138 17.75 -19.25 -18.86
CA SER A 138 16.43 -19.33 -18.22
C SER A 138 16.59 -19.23 -16.70
N MET A 139 15.71 -18.49 -16.04
CA MET A 139 15.63 -18.46 -14.57
C MET A 139 15.01 -19.76 -14.07
N ALA A 140 15.64 -20.39 -13.09
CA ALA A 140 15.11 -21.60 -12.45
C ALA A 140 14.65 -21.36 -11.02
N VAL A 141 15.35 -20.47 -10.32
CA VAL A 141 15.16 -20.23 -8.89
C VAL A 141 15.31 -18.74 -8.61
N SER A 142 14.51 -18.20 -7.71
CA SER A 142 14.72 -16.87 -7.13
C SER A 142 14.78 -16.96 -5.62
N ASP A 143 15.86 -16.44 -5.04
CA ASP A 143 16.00 -16.30 -3.59
C ASP A 143 15.60 -14.88 -3.17
N ILE A 144 14.63 -14.78 -2.28
CA ILE A 144 14.06 -13.53 -1.79
C ILE A 144 14.55 -13.30 -0.37
N TYR A 145 15.03 -12.09 -0.10
CA TYR A 145 15.63 -11.70 1.16
C TYR A 145 14.71 -10.72 1.89
N ASP A 146 14.56 -10.88 3.20
CA ASP A 146 13.92 -9.89 4.06
C ASP A 146 14.83 -8.67 4.18
N TYR A 147 14.23 -7.48 4.26
CA TYR A 147 14.91 -6.21 4.50
C TYR A 147 15.90 -6.27 5.68
N ARG A 148 15.58 -7.07 6.70
CA ARG A 148 16.41 -7.30 7.89
C ARG A 148 17.62 -8.22 7.63
N GLY A 149 17.81 -8.69 6.40
CA GLY A 149 19.05 -9.30 5.93
C GLY A 149 19.18 -10.82 6.09
N TYR A 150 18.08 -11.54 5.99
CA TYR A 150 18.10 -13.00 5.93
C TYR A 150 17.31 -13.50 4.73
N LYS A 151 17.60 -14.72 4.27
CA LYS A 151 16.87 -15.35 3.18
C LYS A 151 15.48 -15.74 3.66
N ALA A 152 14.45 -15.05 3.18
CA ALA A 152 13.07 -15.21 3.62
C ALA A 152 12.31 -16.24 2.80
N SER A 153 12.62 -16.36 1.50
CA SER A 153 11.91 -17.28 0.61
C SER A 153 12.76 -17.74 -0.57
N THR A 154 12.34 -18.85 -1.18
CA THR A 154 12.83 -19.34 -2.47
C THR A 154 11.65 -19.69 -3.37
N ALA A 155 11.60 -19.06 -4.54
CA ALA A 155 10.66 -19.35 -5.60
C ALA A 155 11.29 -20.28 -6.64
N TYR A 156 10.62 -21.37 -6.96
CA TYR A 156 11.04 -22.37 -7.95
C TYR A 156 10.14 -22.28 -9.18
N PHE A 157 10.77 -22.14 -10.35
CA PHE A 157 10.08 -21.93 -11.61
C PHE A 157 10.13 -23.18 -12.48
N ASN A 158 9.03 -23.47 -13.18
CA ASN A 158 9.02 -24.47 -14.23
C ASN A 158 9.95 -24.07 -15.35
N LEU A 159 10.71 -25.05 -15.85
CA LEU A 159 11.48 -24.86 -17.07
C LEU A 159 10.51 -24.80 -18.24
N PRO A 160 10.65 -23.83 -19.15
CA PRO A 160 9.74 -23.73 -20.27
C PRO A 160 9.93 -24.97 -21.16
N SER A 161 8.98 -25.90 -21.14
CA SER A 161 8.89 -26.86 -22.23
C SER A 161 8.25 -26.16 -23.41
N HIS A 162 7.07 -25.53 -23.27
CA HIS A 162 6.31 -24.98 -24.41
C HIS A 162 5.63 -23.60 -24.21
N SER A 163 5.63 -22.97 -23.02
CA SER A 163 5.07 -21.62 -22.83
C SER A 163 6.16 -20.54 -22.73
N PRO A 164 6.00 -19.37 -23.37
CA PRO A 164 6.96 -18.26 -23.32
C PRO A 164 6.94 -17.46 -21.99
N GLY A 165 6.35 -18.01 -20.92
CA GLY A 165 6.19 -17.36 -19.62
C GLY A 165 6.97 -18.04 -18.48
N ARG A 166 7.40 -17.23 -17.51
CA ARG A 166 7.93 -17.71 -16.22
C ARG A 166 6.76 -18.24 -15.39
N GLN A 167 6.71 -19.55 -15.12
CA GLN A 167 5.63 -20.15 -14.33
C GLN A 167 6.16 -20.59 -12.97
N LEU A 168 5.67 -19.96 -11.90
CA LEU A 168 5.98 -20.34 -10.53
C LEU A 168 5.33 -21.72 -10.24
N ASN A 169 6.11 -22.64 -9.67
CA ASN A 169 5.66 -23.99 -9.33
C ASN A 169 5.61 -24.19 -7.81
N HIS A 170 6.63 -23.70 -7.12
CA HIS A 170 6.76 -23.95 -5.68
C HIS A 170 7.41 -22.73 -5.01
N LEU A 171 6.94 -22.39 -3.82
CA LEU A 171 7.50 -21.32 -3.00
C LEU A 171 7.78 -21.86 -1.61
N THR A 172 8.99 -21.65 -1.09
CA THR A 172 9.36 -22.06 0.26
C THR A 172 9.72 -20.82 1.06
N HIS A 173 9.01 -20.57 2.16
CA HIS A 173 9.37 -19.53 3.13
C HIS A 173 10.13 -20.13 4.30
N TYR A 174 11.15 -19.43 4.77
CA TYR A 174 12.07 -19.89 5.78
C TYR A 174 11.97 -19.06 7.06
N ASP A 175 12.38 -19.65 8.17
CA ASP A 175 12.78 -18.88 9.34
C ASP A 175 14.14 -18.18 9.13
N ARG A 176 14.55 -17.39 10.12
CA ARG A 176 15.85 -16.68 10.11
C ARG A 176 17.08 -17.57 9.97
N ASN A 177 16.95 -18.87 10.26
CA ASN A 177 18.03 -19.86 10.19
C ASN A 177 17.99 -20.67 8.88
N ALA A 178 17.19 -20.23 7.89
CA ALA A 178 16.97 -20.91 6.62
C ALA A 178 16.32 -22.30 6.77
N VAL A 179 15.56 -22.54 7.84
CA VAL A 179 14.75 -23.76 7.98
C VAL A 179 13.40 -23.52 7.29
N PRO A 180 12.96 -24.40 6.38
CA PRO A 180 11.65 -24.29 5.74
C PRO A 180 10.50 -24.31 6.75
N ARG A 181 9.61 -23.32 6.67
CA ARG A 181 8.45 -23.17 7.57
C ARG A 181 7.13 -23.18 6.84
N ILE A 182 7.06 -22.60 5.64
CA ILE A 182 5.86 -22.60 4.81
C ILE A 182 6.25 -23.08 3.42
N GLU A 183 5.52 -24.04 2.88
CA GLU A 183 5.65 -24.49 1.49
C GLU A 183 4.32 -24.23 0.78
N VAL A 184 4.39 -23.53 -0.36
CA VAL A 184 3.24 -23.23 -1.21
C VAL A 184 3.43 -23.98 -2.52
N PHE A 185 2.48 -24.85 -2.83
CA PHE A 185 2.47 -25.60 -4.08
C PHE A 185 1.54 -24.91 -5.06
N ILE A 186 2.04 -24.67 -6.27
CA ILE A 186 1.34 -23.94 -7.31
C ILE A 186 1.22 -24.85 -8.52
N MET A 187 -0.02 -25.11 -8.92
CA MET A 187 -0.34 -26.01 -10.02
C MET A 187 -1.18 -25.30 -11.07
N ASN A 188 -1.27 -25.91 -12.24
CA ASN A 188 -2.10 -25.38 -13.31
C ASN A 188 -3.58 -25.47 -12.89
N ALA A 189 -4.33 -24.39 -13.08
CA ALA A 189 -5.73 -24.31 -12.72
C ALA A 189 -6.58 -25.20 -13.63
N HIS A 190 -7.72 -25.64 -13.10
CA HIS A 190 -8.73 -26.37 -13.84
C HIS A 190 -10.05 -25.59 -13.78
N ASP A 191 -10.85 -25.64 -14.84
CA ASP A 191 -12.23 -25.16 -14.80
C ASP A 191 -13.13 -26.16 -14.04
N ASP A 192 -14.40 -25.78 -13.85
CA ASP A 192 -15.42 -26.59 -13.15
C ASP A 192 -15.71 -27.93 -13.85
N HIS A 193 -15.17 -28.15 -15.06
CA HIS A 193 -15.28 -29.39 -15.82
C HIS A 193 -13.99 -30.22 -15.81
N GLY A 194 -12.98 -29.79 -15.04
CA GLY A 194 -11.68 -30.45 -14.94
C GLY A 194 -10.77 -30.17 -16.14
N THR A 195 -11.16 -29.28 -17.05
CA THR A 195 -10.33 -28.87 -18.19
C THR A 195 -9.22 -27.97 -17.70
N ARG A 196 -8.00 -28.27 -18.12
CA ARG A 196 -6.83 -27.46 -17.80
C ARG A 196 -6.99 -26.04 -18.38
N LEU A 197 -6.80 -25.02 -17.54
CA LEU A 197 -6.77 -23.62 -17.96
C LEU A 197 -5.33 -23.26 -18.30
N ASP A 198 -5.01 -23.26 -19.59
CA ASP A 198 -3.66 -22.98 -20.07
C ASP A 198 -3.13 -21.65 -19.49
N ASP A 199 -1.87 -21.69 -19.04
CA ASP A 199 -1.12 -20.59 -18.44
C ASP A 199 -1.70 -19.96 -17.15
N GLN A 200 -2.75 -20.52 -16.54
CA GLN A 200 -3.20 -20.13 -15.20
C GLN A 200 -2.59 -21.04 -14.14
N PHE A 201 -1.74 -20.49 -13.27
CA PHE A 201 -1.09 -21.22 -12.18
C PHE A 201 -1.54 -20.61 -10.86
N LEU A 202 -2.19 -21.42 -10.04
CA LEU A 202 -2.76 -20.98 -8.76
C LEU A 202 -2.16 -21.81 -7.62
N PRO A 203 -1.96 -21.20 -6.44
CA PRO A 203 -1.68 -21.96 -5.23
C PRO A 203 -2.79 -22.99 -4.99
N THR A 204 -2.40 -24.25 -4.81
CA THR A 204 -3.32 -25.37 -4.55
C THR A 204 -3.16 -25.97 -3.17
N SER A 205 -2.06 -25.68 -2.47
CA SER A 205 -1.92 -26.04 -1.07
C SER A 205 -0.84 -25.20 -0.37
N TYR A 206 -1.03 -25.03 0.92
CA TYR A 206 -0.13 -24.39 1.85
C TYR A 206 0.19 -25.38 2.96
N VAL A 207 1.48 -25.58 3.22
CA VAL A 207 1.96 -26.53 4.24
C VAL A 207 2.82 -25.79 5.23
N ILE A 208 2.41 -25.78 6.51
CA ILE A 208 3.15 -25.14 7.58
C ILE A 208 3.83 -26.18 8.46
N ARG A 209 5.13 -26.01 8.66
CA ARG A 209 5.95 -26.80 9.58
C ARG A 209 6.16 -26.00 10.85
N THR A 210 5.28 -26.26 11.81
CA THR A 210 5.29 -25.59 13.11
C THR A 210 6.54 -25.97 13.93
N MET A 211 6.86 -25.15 14.93
CA MET A 211 8.01 -25.37 15.82
C MET A 211 7.92 -26.66 16.64
N ASP A 212 6.71 -27.12 16.96
CA ASP A 212 6.49 -28.37 17.72
C ASP A 212 6.56 -29.64 16.85
N GLY A 213 6.86 -29.47 15.55
CA GLY A 213 7.01 -30.55 14.58
C GLY A 213 5.70 -31.00 13.94
N LYS A 214 4.55 -30.37 14.26
CA LYS A 214 3.30 -30.62 13.53
C LYS A 214 3.35 -30.00 12.14
N THR A 215 2.71 -30.69 11.20
CA THR A 215 2.48 -30.18 9.85
C THR A 215 1.01 -29.82 9.70
N LEU A 216 0.72 -28.56 9.40
CA LEU A 216 -0.62 -28.08 9.10
C LEU A 216 -0.77 -27.95 7.59
N HIS A 217 -1.92 -28.36 7.07
CA HIS A 217 -2.24 -28.30 5.64
C HIS A 217 -3.47 -27.42 5.44
N PHE A 218 -3.38 -26.52 4.48
CA PHE A 218 -4.47 -25.65 4.08
C PHE A 218 -4.63 -25.69 2.56
N ASP A 219 -5.87 -25.68 2.09
CA ASP A 219 -6.15 -25.70 0.65
C ASP A 219 -5.91 -24.32 0.01
N ASN A 220 -5.97 -23.25 0.81
CA ASN A 220 -5.77 -21.88 0.38
C ASN A 220 -5.25 -20.98 1.51
N GLU A 221 -4.78 -19.79 1.13
CA GLU A 221 -4.24 -18.80 2.06
C GLU A 221 -5.29 -18.28 3.06
N PHE A 222 -6.56 -18.24 2.69
CA PHE A 222 -7.63 -17.79 3.59
C PHE A 222 -7.82 -18.72 4.78
N GLN A 223 -7.77 -20.04 4.56
CA GLN A 223 -7.81 -21.02 5.65
C GLN A 223 -6.59 -20.86 6.58
N MET A 224 -5.42 -20.59 6.01
CA MET A 224 -4.20 -20.31 6.78
C MET A 224 -4.35 -19.04 7.64
N PHE A 225 -4.95 -17.98 7.08
CA PHE A 225 -5.22 -16.73 7.78
C PHE A 225 -6.28 -16.87 8.87
N ARG A 226 -7.35 -17.62 8.60
CA ARG A 226 -8.35 -17.97 9.61
C ARG A 226 -7.72 -18.68 10.81
N GLN A 227 -6.85 -19.66 10.57
CA GLN A 227 -6.13 -20.34 11.66
C GLN A 227 -5.25 -19.37 12.43
N PHE A 228 -4.52 -18.49 11.73
CA PHE A 228 -3.68 -17.47 12.36
C PHE A 228 -4.49 -16.54 13.27
N MET A 229 -5.63 -16.04 12.79
CA MET A 229 -6.52 -15.21 13.61
C MET A 229 -7.07 -15.99 14.82
N SER A 230 -7.35 -17.29 14.65
CA SER A 230 -7.83 -18.16 15.74
C SER A 230 -6.78 -18.32 16.83
N ASP A 231 -5.52 -18.41 16.43
CA ASP A 231 -4.37 -18.49 17.33
C ASP A 231 -4.15 -17.17 18.08
N LEU A 232 -4.48 -16.02 17.47
CA LEU A 232 -4.27 -14.69 18.06
C LEU A 232 -5.39 -14.24 19.01
N VAL A 233 -6.63 -14.29 18.54
CA VAL A 233 -7.75 -13.59 19.16
C VAL A 233 -8.25 -14.33 20.41
N ARG A 234 -8.67 -13.58 21.43
CA ARG A 234 -9.22 -14.11 22.68
C ARG A 234 -10.58 -13.48 22.98
N ASN A 235 -11.30 -14.07 23.94
CA ASN A 235 -12.56 -13.50 24.43
C ASN A 235 -12.35 -12.08 24.98
N GLY A 236 -13.15 -11.13 24.52
CA GLY A 236 -13.11 -9.73 24.90
C GLY A 236 -12.18 -8.87 24.05
N ASP A 237 -11.53 -9.44 23.03
CA ASP A 237 -10.79 -8.68 22.01
C ASP A 237 -11.75 -8.09 20.96
N GLU A 238 -11.24 -7.13 20.19
CA GLU A 238 -12.00 -6.42 19.14
C GLU A 238 -11.26 -6.54 17.80
N ILE A 239 -12.00 -6.65 16.70
CA ILE A 239 -11.46 -6.75 15.34
C ILE A 239 -12.07 -5.67 14.46
N TYR A 240 -11.23 -4.83 13.87
CA TYR A 240 -11.59 -3.87 12.84
C TYR A 240 -11.09 -4.38 11.51
N ASN A 241 -12.00 -4.82 10.65
CA ASN A 241 -11.66 -5.31 9.32
C ASN A 241 -11.71 -4.21 8.28
N HIS A 242 -10.56 -3.87 7.68
CA HIS A 242 -10.46 -2.88 6.61
C HIS A 242 -10.51 -3.48 5.21
N THR A 243 -10.48 -4.80 5.08
CA THR A 243 -10.46 -5.44 3.76
C THR A 243 -11.56 -6.49 3.63
N ILE A 244 -12.50 -6.26 2.72
CA ILE A 244 -13.63 -7.16 2.46
C ILE A 244 -13.21 -8.59 2.11
N GLU A 245 -12.05 -8.76 1.46
CA GLU A 245 -11.46 -10.05 1.14
C GLU A 245 -11.29 -10.95 2.38
N LEU A 246 -11.08 -10.33 3.56
CA LEU A 246 -10.88 -11.04 4.82
C LEU A 246 -12.18 -11.34 5.57
N ASN A 247 -13.34 -10.87 5.12
CA ASN A 247 -14.62 -11.06 5.82
C ASN A 247 -14.88 -12.52 6.14
N SER A 248 -14.80 -13.40 5.14
CA SER A 248 -15.02 -14.83 5.33
C SER A 248 -14.00 -15.44 6.30
N ALA A 249 -12.74 -15.01 6.28
CA ALA A 249 -11.77 -15.52 7.24
C ALA A 249 -12.14 -15.08 8.67
N ILE A 250 -12.47 -13.80 8.86
CA ILE A 250 -12.78 -13.20 10.17
C ILE A 250 -14.09 -13.73 10.78
N ASN A 251 -15.11 -13.91 9.95
CA ASN A 251 -16.40 -14.47 10.35
C ASN A 251 -16.22 -15.87 10.95
N HIS A 252 -15.39 -16.69 10.31
CA HIS A 252 -15.19 -18.09 10.67
C HIS A 252 -13.97 -18.33 11.59
N THR A 253 -13.24 -17.29 11.99
CA THR A 253 -12.09 -17.40 12.93
C THR A 253 -12.45 -18.12 14.23
N MET A 254 -13.73 -18.24 14.59
CA MET A 254 -14.14 -18.68 15.93
C MET A 254 -15.22 -19.75 15.99
N ASP A 255 -15.73 -20.22 14.85
CA ASP A 255 -16.80 -21.24 14.82
C ASP A 255 -16.40 -22.56 15.49
N ASP A 256 -15.10 -22.84 15.61
CA ASP A 256 -14.60 -24.12 16.11
C ASP A 256 -14.28 -24.13 17.62
N HIS A 257 -13.98 -23.00 18.29
CA HIS A 257 -13.36 -23.03 19.64
C HIS A 257 -13.81 -21.99 20.68
N LEU A 258 -14.60 -20.95 20.35
CA LEU A 258 -15.06 -19.95 21.33
C LEU A 258 -16.50 -19.51 21.05
N PRO A 259 -17.36 -19.29 22.06
CA PRO A 259 -18.68 -18.71 21.84
C PRO A 259 -18.54 -17.33 21.18
N SER A 260 -19.19 -17.13 20.03
CA SER A 260 -19.15 -15.91 19.21
C SER A 260 -19.60 -14.62 19.93
N GLU A 261 -20.23 -14.74 21.10
CA GLU A 261 -20.86 -13.65 21.86
C GLU A 261 -19.87 -12.72 22.63
N LYS A 262 -18.56 -12.77 22.37
CA LYS A 262 -17.56 -12.06 23.18
C LYS A 262 -16.47 -11.30 22.40
N ILE A 263 -16.60 -11.15 21.09
CA ILE A 263 -15.65 -10.38 20.27
C ILE A 263 -16.45 -9.41 19.42
N LEU A 264 -16.10 -8.13 19.48
CA LEU A 264 -16.71 -7.12 18.61
C LEU A 264 -16.00 -7.12 17.27
N ARG A 265 -16.76 -7.30 16.20
CA ARG A 265 -16.29 -7.26 14.81
C ARG A 265 -16.87 -6.04 14.12
N HIS A 266 -15.99 -5.16 13.68
CA HIS A 266 -16.35 -3.98 12.92
C HIS A 266 -15.88 -4.16 11.48
N LEU A 267 -16.78 -3.95 10.51
CA LEU A 267 -16.40 -3.86 9.11
C LEU A 267 -16.21 -2.38 8.76
N VAL A 268 -15.00 -2.00 8.37
CA VAL A 268 -14.69 -0.67 7.88
C VAL A 268 -14.87 -0.66 6.37
N VAL A 269 -15.82 0.13 5.89
CA VAL A 269 -16.16 0.23 4.47
C VAL A 269 -15.52 1.47 3.88
N ASN A 270 -14.32 1.30 3.33
CA ASN A 270 -13.66 2.34 2.55
C ASN A 270 -14.01 2.14 1.08
N THR A 271 -14.88 2.99 0.55
CA THR A 271 -14.98 3.14 -0.89
C THR A 271 -14.06 4.28 -1.28
N VAL A 272 -13.11 4.03 -2.19
CA VAL A 272 -12.28 5.06 -2.86
C VAL A 272 -13.16 6.18 -3.46
N VAL A 273 -14.44 5.88 -3.68
CA VAL A 273 -15.50 6.83 -4.00
C VAL A 273 -16.13 7.33 -2.69
N GLN A 274 -15.84 8.57 -2.27
CA GLN A 274 -16.46 9.19 -1.09
C GLN A 274 -17.98 9.45 -1.23
N THR A 275 -18.53 9.24 -2.43
CA THR A 275 -19.97 9.36 -2.68
C THR A 275 -20.69 8.04 -2.43
N ALA A 276 -21.84 8.11 -1.76
CA ALA A 276 -22.70 6.96 -1.57
C ALA A 276 -23.05 6.32 -2.92
N PRO A 277 -22.99 4.98 -3.03
CA PRO A 277 -23.42 4.31 -4.25
C PRO A 277 -24.90 4.56 -4.49
N GLN A 278 -25.32 4.65 -5.77
CA GLN A 278 -26.72 4.93 -6.10
C GLN A 278 -27.66 3.80 -5.69
N ASP A 279 -27.15 2.56 -5.62
CA ASP A 279 -27.84 1.40 -5.06
C ASP A 279 -26.85 0.35 -4.55
N LEU A 280 -27.35 -0.66 -3.82
CA LEU A 280 -26.55 -1.76 -3.26
C LEU A 280 -25.93 -2.68 -4.33
N THR A 281 -26.36 -2.63 -5.58
CA THR A 281 -25.74 -3.42 -6.67
C THR A 281 -24.57 -2.69 -7.31
N GLN A 282 -24.55 -1.36 -7.19
CA GLN A 282 -23.51 -0.43 -7.64
C GLN A 282 -22.49 -0.13 -6.54
N ALA A 283 -22.82 -0.43 -5.28
CA ALA A 283 -21.87 -0.35 -4.19
C ALA A 283 -20.67 -1.24 -4.50
N PRO A 284 -19.42 -0.74 -4.38
CA PRO A 284 -18.26 -1.61 -4.36
C PRO A 284 -18.53 -2.73 -3.36
N TYR A 285 -18.53 -3.97 -3.83
CA TYR A 285 -18.79 -5.15 -3.01
C TYR A 285 -20.22 -5.30 -2.46
N GLY A 286 -21.21 -4.58 -2.96
CA GLY A 286 -22.53 -4.48 -2.33
C GLY A 286 -23.29 -5.80 -2.14
N ALA A 287 -23.15 -6.77 -3.05
CA ALA A 287 -23.70 -8.12 -2.84
C ALA A 287 -22.95 -8.89 -1.72
N ALA A 288 -21.62 -8.80 -1.69
CA ALA A 288 -20.79 -9.44 -0.66
C ALA A 288 -20.98 -8.80 0.72
N LEU A 289 -21.16 -7.46 0.76
CA LEU A 289 -21.52 -6.72 1.97
C LEU A 289 -22.82 -7.23 2.56
N LEU A 290 -23.87 -7.41 1.75
CA LEU A 290 -25.19 -7.88 2.22
C LEU A 290 -25.12 -9.28 2.83
N ASP A 291 -24.43 -10.21 2.18
CA ASP A 291 -24.30 -11.60 2.65
C ASP A 291 -23.45 -11.72 3.91
N ASP A 292 -22.40 -10.90 4.04
CA ASP A 292 -21.54 -10.88 5.24
C ASP A 292 -22.13 -10.07 6.40
N THR A 293 -23.18 -9.27 6.18
CA THR A 293 -23.64 -8.33 7.21
C THR A 293 -24.11 -8.99 8.50
N ALA A 294 -24.53 -10.25 8.45
CA ALA A 294 -24.99 -11.02 9.62
C ALA A 294 -23.94 -11.20 10.71
N ASN A 295 -22.66 -11.14 10.35
CA ASN A 295 -21.58 -11.61 11.21
C ASN A 295 -20.76 -10.49 11.84
N PHE A 296 -21.04 -9.22 11.49
CA PHE A 296 -20.39 -8.05 12.06
C PHE A 296 -21.35 -7.31 13.00
N ASP A 297 -20.80 -6.82 14.12
CA ASP A 297 -21.52 -6.07 15.13
C ASP A 297 -21.79 -4.64 14.65
N ASP A 298 -20.79 -3.99 14.06
CA ASP A 298 -20.91 -2.64 13.49
C ASP A 298 -20.38 -2.52 12.06
N PHE A 299 -21.00 -1.62 11.30
CA PHE A 299 -20.52 -1.14 10.00
C PHE A 299 -19.98 0.27 10.17
N ILE A 300 -18.67 0.43 10.06
CA ILE A 300 -17.99 1.71 10.18
C ILE A 300 -17.80 2.29 8.79
N VAL A 301 -18.25 3.53 8.62
CA VAL A 301 -18.14 4.26 7.36
C VAL A 301 -17.48 5.61 7.61
N SER A 302 -16.63 6.01 6.67
CA SER A 302 -15.83 7.22 6.80
C SER A 302 -16.58 8.48 6.38
N SER A 303 -17.67 8.39 5.59
CA SER A 303 -18.45 9.55 5.15
C SER A 303 -19.90 9.57 5.64
N LYS A 304 -20.44 10.79 5.80
CA LYS A 304 -21.83 11.00 6.21
C LYS A 304 -22.82 10.50 5.14
N SER A 305 -22.48 10.66 3.87
CA SER A 305 -23.30 10.19 2.75
C SER A 305 -23.41 8.66 2.74
N GLN A 306 -22.30 7.94 2.96
CA GLN A 306 -22.30 6.49 3.13
C GLN A 306 -23.12 6.08 4.35
N PHE A 307 -22.97 6.77 5.48
CA PHE A 307 -23.75 6.47 6.69
C PHE A 307 -25.25 6.56 6.42
N ASP A 308 -25.70 7.66 5.81
CA ASP A 308 -27.12 7.85 5.51
C ASP A 308 -27.62 6.79 4.50
N PHE A 309 -26.81 6.44 3.51
CA PHE A 309 -27.11 5.38 2.54
C PHE A 309 -27.23 4.00 3.20
N TYR A 310 -26.20 3.53 3.91
CA TYR A 310 -26.19 2.20 4.52
C TYR A 310 -27.22 2.07 5.64
N LYS A 311 -27.45 3.15 6.40
CA LYS A 311 -28.51 3.18 7.40
C LYS A 311 -29.91 3.09 6.79
N ALA A 312 -30.11 3.63 5.58
CA ALA A 312 -31.37 3.47 4.85
C ALA A 312 -31.48 2.10 4.17
N ALA A 313 -30.36 1.51 3.75
CA ALA A 313 -30.30 0.25 3.03
C ALA A 313 -30.41 -0.99 3.93
N PHE A 314 -29.93 -0.92 5.16
CA PHE A 314 -29.98 -2.01 6.13
C PHE A 314 -31.26 -1.99 6.98
N SER A 315 -31.66 -3.17 7.49
CA SER A 315 -32.76 -3.30 8.44
C SER A 315 -32.47 -2.54 9.75
N ALA A 316 -33.52 -2.07 10.44
CA ALA A 316 -33.42 -1.20 11.63
C ALA A 316 -32.55 -1.74 12.78
N ASP A 317 -32.30 -3.04 12.82
CA ASP A 317 -31.49 -3.70 13.86
C ASP A 317 -29.97 -3.69 13.56
N ARG A 318 -29.52 -3.09 12.44
CA ARG A 318 -28.09 -3.00 12.10
C ARG A 318 -27.46 -1.73 12.63
N HIS A 319 -26.32 -1.89 13.29
CA HIS A 319 -25.52 -0.77 13.77
C HIS A 319 -24.58 -0.28 12.67
N VAL A 320 -24.94 0.84 12.06
CA VAL A 320 -24.04 1.63 11.20
C VAL A 320 -23.48 2.77 12.03
N VAL A 321 -22.17 2.96 12.00
CA VAL A 321 -21.42 3.96 12.75
C VAL A 321 -20.70 4.86 11.76
N TYR A 322 -20.91 6.16 11.87
CA TYR A 322 -20.13 7.15 11.14
C TYR A 322 -18.91 7.52 11.97
N GLU A 323 -17.72 7.22 11.43
CA GLU A 323 -16.46 7.53 12.07
C GLU A 323 -15.48 8.07 11.02
N PRO A 324 -15.28 9.40 10.94
CA PRO A 324 -14.42 9.98 9.92
C PRO A 324 -12.95 9.62 10.12
N ASP A 325 -12.23 9.51 9.02
CA ASP A 325 -10.78 9.34 9.00
C ASP A 325 -10.11 10.67 9.31
N LEU A 326 -9.74 10.85 10.56
CA LEU A 326 -9.07 12.05 11.05
C LEU A 326 -7.56 11.89 10.92
N ALA A 327 -6.92 12.75 10.14
CA ALA A 327 -5.47 12.88 10.10
C ALA A 327 -5.02 14.06 10.97
N ASP A 328 -4.10 13.80 11.91
CA ASP A 328 -3.41 14.86 12.65
C ASP A 328 -2.35 15.50 11.75
N VAL A 329 -2.74 16.55 11.02
CA VAL A 329 -1.82 17.27 10.13
C VAL A 329 -1.10 18.36 10.91
N SER A 330 0.22 18.20 11.07
CA SER A 330 1.08 19.23 11.64
C SER A 330 1.43 20.24 10.55
N VAL A 331 0.74 21.38 10.54
CA VAL A 331 1.03 22.47 9.59
C VAL A 331 2.23 23.27 10.09
N LYS A 332 3.39 23.09 9.47
CA LYS A 332 4.51 24.03 9.60
C LYS A 332 4.38 25.10 8.53
N LEU A 333 3.92 26.28 8.91
CA LEU A 333 3.95 27.46 8.07
C LEU A 333 5.38 28.03 8.07
N GLU A 334 6.18 27.73 7.05
CA GLU A 334 7.42 28.48 6.81
C GLU A 334 7.10 29.65 5.87
N THR A 335 7.24 30.86 6.40
CA THR A 335 6.82 32.12 5.77
C THR A 335 7.80 32.65 4.71
N THR A 336 8.50 31.78 3.96
CA THR A 336 9.66 32.20 3.16
C THR A 336 9.36 32.60 1.71
N HIS A 337 8.12 32.43 1.21
CA HIS A 337 7.80 32.72 -0.20
C HIS A 337 6.62 33.68 -0.39
N ASN A 338 6.77 34.57 -1.37
CA ASN A 338 5.78 35.56 -1.79
C ASN A 338 4.84 35.05 -2.88
N ASP A 339 5.08 33.85 -3.42
CA ASP A 339 4.27 33.27 -4.49
C ASP A 339 3.04 32.57 -3.90
N SER A 340 1.89 32.72 -4.56
CA SER A 340 0.68 31.96 -4.25
C SER A 340 0.68 30.66 -5.04
N PHE A 341 0.29 29.55 -4.39
CA PHE A 341 0.27 28.23 -5.01
C PHE A 341 -1.09 27.55 -4.83
N TYR A 342 -1.46 26.72 -5.79
CA TYR A 342 -2.59 25.82 -5.79
C TYR A 342 -2.08 24.43 -6.15
N THR A 343 -2.31 23.44 -5.28
CA THR A 343 -1.86 22.06 -5.52
C THR A 343 -3.05 21.13 -5.44
N LEU A 344 -3.23 20.31 -6.47
CA LEU A 344 -4.23 19.26 -6.54
C LEU A 344 -3.50 17.91 -6.57
N ILE A 345 -3.92 16.98 -5.73
CA ILE A 345 -3.35 15.63 -5.65
C ILE A 345 -4.46 14.66 -6.03
N ASP A 346 -4.22 13.81 -7.02
CA ASP A 346 -5.18 12.81 -7.49
C ASP A 346 -4.51 11.46 -7.67
N GLN A 347 -5.10 10.37 -7.16
CA GLN A 347 -4.47 9.06 -7.19
C GLN A 347 -4.36 8.50 -8.61
N VAL A 348 -5.37 8.74 -9.46
CA VAL A 348 -5.43 8.22 -10.83
C VAL A 348 -5.90 9.31 -11.78
N LEU A 349 -5.06 9.62 -12.74
CA LEU A 349 -5.39 10.50 -13.86
C LEU A 349 -5.70 9.67 -15.11
N ASP A 350 -7.00 9.51 -15.37
CA ASP A 350 -7.51 9.12 -16.68
C ASP A 350 -7.71 10.34 -17.59
N LEU A 351 -7.92 10.10 -18.89
CA LEU A 351 -8.01 11.19 -19.86
C LEU A 351 -9.16 12.17 -19.56
N PRO A 352 -10.41 11.74 -19.31
CA PRO A 352 -11.51 12.66 -18.99
C PRO A 352 -11.20 13.55 -17.78
N ARG A 353 -10.55 13.00 -16.76
CA ARG A 353 -10.22 13.73 -15.54
C ARG A 353 -9.11 14.74 -15.75
N VAL A 354 -8.07 14.38 -16.50
CA VAL A 354 -7.02 15.31 -16.92
C VAL A 354 -7.60 16.47 -17.73
N GLU A 355 -8.50 16.20 -18.69
CA GLU A 355 -9.15 17.24 -19.48
C GLU A 355 -9.96 18.23 -18.60
N ALA A 356 -10.72 17.70 -17.64
CA ALA A 356 -11.49 18.51 -16.69
C ALA A 356 -10.57 19.39 -15.82
N LEU A 357 -9.49 18.82 -15.29
CA LEU A 357 -8.51 19.52 -14.46
C LEU A 357 -7.72 20.57 -15.26
N SER A 358 -7.34 20.27 -16.51
CA SER A 358 -6.71 21.22 -17.43
C SER A 358 -7.60 22.45 -17.65
N LYS A 359 -8.91 22.24 -17.85
CA LYS A 359 -9.86 23.35 -17.99
C LYS A 359 -9.96 24.18 -16.71
N LEU A 360 -10.03 23.53 -15.54
CA LEU A 360 -10.02 24.21 -14.25
C LEU A 360 -8.77 25.09 -14.09
N VAL A 361 -7.58 24.57 -14.41
CA VAL A 361 -6.33 25.33 -14.33
C VAL A 361 -6.37 26.56 -15.24
N ILE A 362 -6.86 26.42 -16.47
CA ILE A 362 -6.99 27.55 -17.40
C ILE A 362 -7.94 28.62 -16.83
N ASP A 363 -9.11 28.20 -16.33
CA ASP A 363 -10.11 29.11 -15.77
C ASP A 363 -9.57 29.83 -14.52
N VAL A 364 -8.90 29.10 -13.62
CA VAL A 364 -8.27 29.68 -12.42
C VAL A 364 -7.18 30.68 -12.80
N LYS A 365 -6.32 30.36 -13.77
CA LYS A 365 -5.22 31.24 -14.21
C LYS A 365 -5.69 32.49 -14.93
N LYS A 366 -6.91 32.49 -15.47
CA LYS A 366 -7.53 33.69 -16.05
C LYS A 366 -7.83 34.74 -14.98
N ASP A 367 -8.33 34.30 -13.83
CA ASP A 367 -8.70 35.19 -12.73
C ASP A 367 -7.50 35.45 -11.78
N TYR A 368 -6.55 34.51 -11.71
CA TYR A 368 -5.36 34.56 -10.86
C TYR A 368 -4.09 34.24 -11.66
N PRO A 369 -3.60 35.17 -12.51
CA PRO A 369 -2.48 34.91 -13.43
C PRO A 369 -1.16 34.59 -12.71
N ASP A 370 -0.96 35.11 -11.51
CA ASP A 370 0.27 34.90 -10.72
C ASP A 370 0.22 33.62 -9.86
N LEU A 371 -0.93 32.93 -9.80
CA LEU A 371 -1.08 31.69 -9.05
C LEU A 371 -0.35 30.55 -9.75
N LYS A 372 0.51 29.82 -9.04
CA LYS A 372 1.16 28.62 -9.55
C LYS A 372 0.28 27.39 -9.26
N CYS A 373 -0.08 26.64 -10.28
CA CYS A 373 -0.95 25.47 -10.16
C CYS A 373 -0.17 24.19 -10.44
N PHE A 374 -0.23 23.23 -9.52
CA PHE A 374 0.38 21.91 -9.66
C PHE A 374 -0.68 20.83 -9.54
N ILE A 375 -0.64 19.85 -10.43
CA ILE A 375 -1.45 18.63 -10.36
C ILE A 375 -0.49 17.46 -10.20
N LEU A 376 -0.61 16.75 -9.09
CA LEU A 376 0.23 15.62 -8.71
C LEU A 376 -0.56 14.33 -8.81
N SER A 377 -0.02 13.33 -9.51
CA SER A 377 -0.63 12.00 -9.54
C SER A 377 0.38 10.85 -9.65
N PRO A 378 0.24 9.79 -8.85
CA PRO A 378 1.11 8.63 -8.93
C PRO A 378 0.80 7.71 -10.11
N ILE A 379 -0.45 7.71 -10.59
CA ILE A 379 -0.91 6.82 -11.66
C ILE A 379 -1.52 7.65 -12.77
N VAL A 380 -0.89 7.59 -13.95
CA VAL A 380 -1.39 8.26 -15.16
C VAL A 380 -1.58 7.20 -16.22
N THR A 381 -2.80 7.12 -16.77
CA THR A 381 -3.08 6.20 -17.88
C THR A 381 -2.22 6.58 -19.11
N PRO A 382 -1.81 5.62 -19.95
CA PRO A 382 -1.02 5.92 -21.15
C PRO A 382 -1.66 7.02 -22.02
N GLU A 383 -2.98 6.99 -22.17
CA GLU A 383 -3.76 7.97 -22.94
C GLU A 383 -3.72 9.36 -22.30
N ALA A 384 -3.84 9.43 -20.97
CA ALA A 384 -3.72 10.70 -20.23
C ALA A 384 -2.30 11.27 -20.28
N LYS A 385 -1.27 10.42 -20.34
CA LYS A 385 0.13 10.86 -20.40
C LYS A 385 0.42 11.64 -21.68
N ASP A 386 -0.01 11.13 -22.83
CA ASP A 386 0.19 11.81 -24.12
C ASP A 386 -0.51 13.18 -24.14
N PHE A 387 -1.70 13.26 -23.53
CA PHE A 387 -2.42 14.53 -23.36
C PHE A 387 -1.65 15.48 -22.44
N ILE A 388 -1.18 15.01 -21.27
CA ILE A 388 -0.40 15.81 -20.32
C ILE A 388 0.85 16.40 -20.97
N ASP A 389 1.61 15.59 -21.71
CA ASP A 389 2.83 16.03 -22.37
C ASP A 389 2.52 17.10 -23.43
N THR A 390 1.42 16.93 -24.17
CA THR A 390 0.93 17.92 -25.14
C THR A 390 0.48 19.21 -24.45
N PHE A 391 -0.34 19.09 -23.40
CA PHE A 391 -0.87 20.22 -22.65
C PHE A 391 0.23 21.06 -22.01
N ASN A 392 1.20 20.42 -21.34
CA ASN A 392 2.35 21.08 -20.74
C ASN A 392 3.18 21.84 -21.80
N LYS A 393 3.40 21.23 -22.97
CA LYS A 393 4.15 21.84 -24.06
C LYS A 393 3.45 23.05 -24.69
N GLU A 394 2.14 22.94 -24.91
CA GLU A 394 1.36 23.98 -25.60
C GLU A 394 0.94 25.13 -24.68
N ASN A 395 0.60 24.83 -23.42
CA ASN A 395 -0.03 25.79 -22.52
C ASN A 395 0.86 26.26 -21.37
N GLY A 396 1.94 25.53 -21.04
CA GLY A 396 2.82 25.90 -19.92
C GLY A 396 3.32 27.35 -20.02
N ARG A 397 3.90 27.72 -21.17
CA ARG A 397 4.38 29.09 -21.41
C ARG A 397 3.27 30.14 -21.46
N ALA A 398 2.12 29.80 -22.03
CA ALA A 398 0.98 30.72 -22.16
C ALA A 398 0.34 31.03 -20.79
N LEU A 399 0.44 30.08 -19.86
CA LEU A 399 -0.06 30.20 -18.48
C LEU A 399 1.02 30.70 -17.51
N GLY A 400 2.14 31.26 -18.01
CA GLY A 400 3.16 31.88 -17.18
C GLY A 400 4.08 30.91 -16.44
N PHE A 401 4.10 29.63 -16.84
CA PHE A 401 5.11 28.68 -16.38
C PHE A 401 6.33 28.73 -17.28
N ASP A 402 7.53 28.61 -16.71
CA ASP A 402 8.74 28.44 -17.51
C ASP A 402 8.69 27.09 -18.23
N ALA A 403 9.46 26.92 -19.32
CA ALA A 403 9.56 25.64 -20.03
C ALA A 403 10.09 24.50 -19.14
N GLN A 404 10.57 24.83 -17.95
CA GLN A 404 11.06 23.94 -16.91
C GLN A 404 10.13 23.88 -15.68
N GLU A 405 8.85 24.25 -15.78
CA GLU A 405 7.86 24.06 -14.71
C GLU A 405 6.56 23.45 -15.29
N PRO A 406 6.35 22.12 -15.24
CA PRO A 406 5.15 21.49 -15.76
C PRO A 406 3.98 21.67 -14.79
N ILE A 407 2.78 21.81 -15.35
CA ILE A 407 1.52 21.95 -14.61
C ILE A 407 1.11 20.60 -14.03
N PHE A 408 1.28 19.55 -14.83
CA PHE A 408 1.07 18.17 -14.40
C PHE A 408 2.40 17.52 -14.09
N LEU A 409 2.52 17.03 -12.86
CA LEU A 409 3.66 16.28 -12.35
C LEU A 409 3.23 14.83 -12.13
N THR A 410 3.75 13.94 -12.98
CA THR A 410 3.52 12.51 -12.83
C THR A 410 4.51 11.96 -11.81
N MET A 411 4.02 11.52 -10.66
CA MET A 411 4.81 10.86 -9.63
C MET A 411 4.94 9.38 -9.99
N SER A 412 5.65 9.04 -11.06
CA SER A 412 5.90 7.62 -11.30
C SER A 412 6.81 7.08 -10.19
N PRO A 413 6.41 6.02 -9.47
CA PRO A 413 7.34 5.33 -8.58
C PRO A 413 8.46 4.61 -9.37
N PHE A 414 8.41 4.60 -10.71
CA PHE A 414 9.24 3.75 -11.56
C PHE A 414 9.82 4.42 -12.82
N ALA A 415 9.65 5.74 -13.03
CA ALA A 415 10.14 6.39 -14.26
C ALA A 415 10.99 7.63 -13.98
N ASP A 416 12.28 7.52 -14.34
CA ASP A 416 13.15 8.66 -14.61
C ASP A 416 12.59 9.48 -15.78
N VAL A 417 12.18 10.71 -15.53
CA VAL A 417 11.98 11.70 -16.59
C VAL A 417 13.32 12.43 -16.76
N ASN A 418 14.05 12.12 -17.84
CA ASN A 418 15.26 12.84 -18.28
C ASN A 418 16.44 12.91 -17.30
N GLY A 419 16.65 11.88 -16.45
CA GLY A 419 17.79 11.83 -15.54
C GLY A 419 17.73 12.83 -14.38
N VAL A 420 16.54 13.37 -14.12
CA VAL A 420 16.18 14.17 -12.96
C VAL A 420 15.01 13.44 -12.32
N SER A 421 15.21 12.84 -11.13
CA SER A 421 14.08 12.24 -10.41
C SER A 421 13.00 13.31 -10.18
N ALA A 422 11.72 12.93 -10.14
CA ALA A 422 10.64 13.87 -9.81
C ALA A 422 10.92 14.62 -8.49
N GLU A 423 11.61 13.97 -7.54
CA GLU A 423 12.18 14.57 -6.34
C GLU A 423 13.14 15.72 -6.67
N THR A 424 14.12 15.50 -7.56
CA THR A 424 15.12 16.51 -7.90
C THR A 424 14.47 17.70 -8.60
N PHE A 425 13.47 17.48 -9.46
CA PHE A 425 12.80 18.56 -10.19
C PHE A 425 11.97 19.45 -9.26
N VAL A 426 11.17 18.85 -8.37
CA VAL A 426 10.37 19.58 -7.37
C VAL A 426 11.28 20.28 -6.36
N LEU A 427 12.38 19.65 -5.92
CA LEU A 427 13.33 20.23 -4.97
C LEU A 427 14.23 21.35 -5.58
N THR A 428 14.43 21.40 -6.90
CA THR A 428 15.33 22.40 -7.52
C THR A 428 14.63 23.58 -8.18
N HIS A 429 13.37 23.45 -8.62
CA HIS A 429 12.70 24.51 -9.39
C HIS A 429 11.44 25.06 -8.70
N ALA A 430 10.74 24.27 -7.87
CA ALA A 430 9.75 24.82 -6.95
C ALA A 430 10.45 25.20 -5.64
N SER A 431 10.89 26.45 -5.51
CA SER A 431 11.55 26.91 -4.28
C SER A 431 10.62 26.97 -3.06
N ALA A 432 9.36 26.54 -3.16
CA ALA A 432 8.56 26.25 -1.99
C ALA A 432 9.11 24.97 -1.36
N LEU A 433 9.59 25.06 -0.10
CA LEU A 433 9.76 23.84 0.69
C LEU A 433 8.41 23.12 0.67
N VAL A 434 8.33 22.04 -0.07
CA VAL A 434 7.70 20.82 0.39
C VAL A 434 8.91 19.95 0.67
N THR A 435 9.27 19.82 1.95
CA THR A 435 10.30 18.85 2.31
C THR A 435 9.70 17.46 2.13
N PHE A 436 9.92 16.90 0.95
CA PHE A 436 9.78 15.48 0.73
C PHE A 436 10.87 14.79 1.54
N ASP A 437 10.50 14.19 2.66
CA ASP A 437 11.30 13.10 3.19
C ASP A 437 11.08 11.91 2.24
N PRO A 438 12.11 11.42 1.53
CA PRO A 438 12.00 10.28 0.61
C PRO A 438 11.50 9.00 1.31
N LEU A 439 11.42 9.01 2.65
CA LEU A 439 10.89 7.94 3.48
C LEU A 439 9.42 8.15 3.92
N ASN A 440 8.69 9.14 3.37
CA ASN A 440 7.37 9.52 3.91
C ASN A 440 6.40 10.15 2.88
N ALA A 441 6.42 9.67 1.63
CA ALA A 441 5.82 10.27 0.42
C ALA A 441 4.28 10.50 0.36
N PHE A 442 3.51 10.21 1.40
CA PHE A 442 2.04 10.23 1.33
C PHE A 442 1.33 10.67 2.61
N THR A 443 2.07 11.15 3.61
CA THR A 443 1.47 12.05 4.58
C THR A 443 1.56 13.45 3.94
N PRO A 444 0.45 14.08 3.51
CA PRO A 444 0.56 15.41 2.94
C PRO A 444 1.04 16.38 4.03
N TRP A 445 2.31 16.75 3.96
CA TRP A 445 2.79 17.96 4.62
C TRP A 445 2.28 19.12 3.78
N LEU A 446 1.08 19.61 4.09
CA LEU A 446 0.58 20.82 3.47
C LEU A 446 1.37 22.01 4.03
N GLN A 447 2.37 22.46 3.28
CA GLN A 447 3.17 23.64 3.61
C GLN A 447 2.50 24.86 2.96
N VAL A 448 1.71 25.60 3.75
CA VAL A 448 0.99 26.79 3.27
C VAL A 448 1.89 28.01 3.48
N ALA A 449 2.14 28.78 2.41
CA ALA A 449 2.79 30.08 2.51
C ALA A 449 1.74 31.21 2.43
N ASN A 450 1.74 32.09 3.43
CA ASN A 450 0.94 33.32 3.59
C ASN A 450 -0.61 33.19 3.71
N ALA A 451 -1.09 33.41 4.94
CA ALA A 451 -2.52 33.54 5.29
C ALA A 451 -3.03 34.99 5.21
N HIS A 452 -2.81 35.67 4.08
CA HIS A 452 -3.54 36.90 3.79
C HIS A 452 -4.45 36.69 2.58
N GLN A 453 -5.70 36.34 2.89
CA GLN A 453 -6.89 36.46 2.04
C GLN A 453 -7.14 35.45 0.90
N LEU A 454 -6.50 34.29 0.86
CA LEU A 454 -6.90 33.24 -0.09
C LEU A 454 -7.25 31.92 0.61
N PRO A 455 -8.39 31.29 0.27
CA PRO A 455 -8.76 29.99 0.80
C PRO A 455 -7.83 28.90 0.26
N ILE A 456 -7.36 28.03 1.15
CA ILE A 456 -6.76 26.74 0.76
C ILE A 456 -7.89 25.85 0.28
N LEU A 457 -7.68 25.18 -0.84
CA LEU A 457 -8.75 24.51 -1.56
C LEU A 457 -8.28 23.10 -1.91
N ILE A 458 -8.61 22.15 -1.02
CA ILE A 458 -8.35 20.71 -1.21
C ILE A 458 -9.60 20.14 -1.89
N MET A 459 -9.43 19.49 -3.05
CA MET A 459 -10.52 18.84 -3.76
C MET A 459 -10.33 17.34 -3.72
N ASP A 460 -11.34 16.61 -3.23
CA ASP A 460 -11.49 15.18 -3.45
C ASP A 460 -12.75 14.94 -4.31
N GLN A 461 -12.55 14.12 -5.36
CA GLN A 461 -13.41 13.55 -6.41
C GLN A 461 -14.67 14.27 -6.93
N SER A 462 -15.16 15.37 -6.35
CA SER A 462 -16.24 16.18 -6.91
C SER A 462 -16.52 17.53 -6.23
N GLN A 463 -15.86 17.92 -5.14
CA GLN A 463 -16.14 19.21 -4.49
C GLN A 463 -14.95 19.98 -3.91
N VAL A 464 -15.24 21.26 -3.70
CA VAL A 464 -14.38 22.33 -3.19
C VAL A 464 -14.49 22.39 -1.67
N LEU A 465 -13.44 22.01 -0.93
CA LEU A 465 -13.33 22.42 0.47
C LEU A 465 -12.87 23.89 0.51
N LEU A 466 -13.76 24.78 0.96
CA LEU A 466 -13.48 26.19 1.21
C LEU A 466 -13.40 26.39 2.71
N GLU A 467 -12.18 26.44 3.29
CA GLU A 467 -12.06 26.59 4.74
C GLU A 467 -12.14 28.06 5.19
N ARG A 468 -12.89 28.27 6.28
CA ARG A 468 -12.97 29.52 7.04
C ARG A 468 -11.88 29.52 8.11
N SER A 469 -11.34 30.71 8.40
CA SER A 469 -10.20 30.95 9.29
C SER A 469 -10.47 30.69 10.79
N ASP A 470 -11.62 30.16 11.17
CA ASP A 470 -12.09 29.98 12.55
C ASP A 470 -11.76 28.61 13.17
N LEU A 471 -11.23 27.65 12.39
CA LEU A 471 -10.84 26.31 12.86
C LEU A 471 -9.38 26.19 13.35
N LEU A 472 -8.62 27.28 13.30
CA LEU A 472 -7.24 27.33 13.82
C LEU A 472 -7.21 27.44 15.35
N GLN A 473 -6.89 26.35 16.04
CA GLN A 473 -6.48 26.37 17.46
C GLN A 473 -4.96 26.10 17.58
N GLY A 474 -4.15 27.15 17.46
CA GLY A 474 -2.68 27.06 17.49
C GLY A 474 -2.05 26.68 16.13
N ASN A 475 -0.91 25.97 16.14
CA ASN A 475 -0.20 25.48 14.94
C ASN A 475 -0.68 24.09 14.48
N LYS A 476 -1.89 23.66 14.88
CA LYS A 476 -2.44 22.35 14.53
C LYS A 476 -3.75 22.54 13.79
N LEU A 477 -3.90 21.80 12.69
CA LEU A 477 -5.12 21.74 11.88
C LEU A 477 -5.66 20.30 12.00
N GLN A 478 -6.92 20.15 12.40
CA GLN A 478 -7.61 18.88 12.27
C GLN A 478 -8.41 18.92 10.97
N LEU A 479 -8.01 18.10 10.00
CA LEU A 479 -8.72 17.96 8.74
C LEU A 479 -9.70 16.80 8.85
N ASP A 480 -10.99 17.11 8.70
CA ASP A 480 -12.02 16.11 8.43
C ASP A 480 -12.02 15.80 6.93
N LEU A 481 -11.37 14.69 6.57
CA LEU A 481 -11.26 14.24 5.18
C LEU A 481 -12.60 13.75 4.60
N SER A 482 -13.66 13.66 5.42
CA SER A 482 -14.98 13.13 5.04
C SER A 482 -16.05 14.18 4.74
N SER A 483 -15.76 15.46 5.01
CA SER A 483 -16.73 16.56 4.90
C SER A 483 -16.87 17.14 3.48
N ALA A 484 -16.30 16.48 2.46
CA ALA A 484 -16.54 16.82 1.07
C ALA A 484 -17.95 16.37 0.70
N ASN A 485 -18.91 17.33 0.67
CA ASN A 485 -20.17 17.08 -0.04
C ASN A 485 -19.92 16.87 -1.52
#